data_AF-A0A4V1UTZ3-F1
#
_entry.id   AF-A0A4V1UTZ3-F1
#
_cell.length_a   1.000
_cell.length_b   1.000
_cell.length_c   1.000
_cell.angle_alpha   90.00
_cell.angle_beta   90.00
_cell.angle_gamma   90.00
#
_symmetry.space_group_name_H-M   'P 1'
#
loop_
_entity.id
_entity.type
_entity.pdbx_description
1 polymer ?
#
loop_
_entity_poly.entity_id
_entity_poly.type
_entity_poly.pdbx_seq_one_letter_code
_entity_poly.pdbx_strand_id
1 'polypeptide(L)'
;HMAGDPDASAEWESLHATNIVGTYNVFVAAKAAGCRRVIVASSIHAVSGYPAGVQVKPDEPVNPGDLYGVSKCFGEALARYMAEPEGVNAICLRIGAFQPLEHAQGDDLTNMDAFVSHRDLHQLIVRCIDDERLKFAIFHGLSDNAFKRLDISNARELVGYAPMDDFTRENPKLAQLGLDENVITHSAVADRNSSGLNSELK
;
A
#
# COMPACT_ATOMS: atom_id res chain seq x y z
N HIS A 1 10.37 10.04 4.98
CA HIS A 1 11.32 9.15 5.63
C HIS A 1 11.32 7.81 4.91
N MET A 2 12.37 7.53 4.14
CA MET A 2 12.54 6.28 3.38
C MET A 2 13.77 5.48 3.85
N ALA A 3 14.51 5.98 4.85
CA ALA A 3 15.64 5.28 5.43
C ALA A 3 15.17 4.28 6.49
N GLY A 4 15.88 3.16 6.62
CA GLY A 4 15.55 2.05 7.52
C GLY A 4 16.06 0.74 6.94
N ASP A 5 16.06 -0.32 7.74
CA ASP A 5 16.30 -1.68 7.25
C ASP A 5 15.02 -2.18 6.54
N PRO A 6 15.07 -2.47 5.22
CA PRO A 6 13.91 -2.90 4.45
C PRO A 6 13.73 -4.43 4.44
N ASP A 7 14.63 -5.20 5.04
CA ASP A 7 14.66 -6.66 4.92
C ASP A 7 13.63 -7.31 5.88
N ALA A 8 12.74 -8.13 5.31
CA ALA A 8 11.73 -8.87 6.07
C ALA A 8 12.32 -9.93 7.01
N SER A 9 13.57 -10.34 6.76
CA SER A 9 14.34 -11.27 7.59
C SER A 9 15.29 -10.59 8.57
N ALA A 10 15.26 -9.26 8.68
CA ALA A 10 16.14 -8.52 9.57
C ALA A 10 15.94 -8.88 11.05
N GLU A 11 17.06 -8.93 11.77
CA GLU A 11 17.09 -9.19 13.21
C GLU A 11 16.59 -7.98 14.01
N TRP A 12 16.12 -8.24 15.22
CA TRP A 12 15.49 -7.25 16.10
C TRP A 12 16.38 -6.03 16.35
N GLU A 13 17.68 -6.21 16.61
CA GLU A 13 18.60 -5.13 16.92
C GLU A 13 18.73 -4.12 15.76
N SER A 14 18.76 -4.61 14.51
CA SER A 14 18.80 -3.76 13.32
C SER A 14 17.52 -2.95 13.19
N LEU A 15 16.37 -3.63 13.26
CA LEU A 15 15.05 -3.00 13.16
C LEU A 15 14.80 -1.99 14.28
N HIS A 16 15.20 -2.31 15.51
CA HIS A 16 15.07 -1.41 16.65
C HIS A 16 15.90 -0.13 16.45
N ALA A 17 17.17 -0.26 16.07
CA ALA A 17 18.03 0.91 15.89
C ALA A 17 17.59 1.78 14.70
N THR A 18 17.29 1.15 13.56
CA THR A 18 17.04 1.87 12.30
C THR A 18 15.57 2.25 12.12
N ASN A 19 14.64 1.31 12.33
CA ASN A 19 13.22 1.53 12.02
C ASN A 19 12.46 2.11 13.22
N ILE A 20 12.79 1.74 14.45
CA ILE A 20 12.11 2.28 15.64
C ILE A 20 12.73 3.61 16.07
N VAL A 21 14.00 3.58 16.50
CA VAL A 21 14.70 4.78 16.99
C VAL A 21 14.90 5.81 15.87
N GLY A 22 15.27 5.36 14.66
CA GLY A 22 15.44 6.25 13.51
C GLY A 22 14.16 7.00 13.13
N THR A 23 13.01 6.30 13.05
CA THR A 23 11.73 6.94 12.73
C THR A 23 11.33 7.96 13.80
N TYR A 24 11.51 7.64 15.08
CA TYR A 24 11.28 8.59 16.18
C TYR A 24 12.12 9.86 16.03
N ASN A 25 13.42 9.71 15.82
CA ASN A 25 14.33 10.84 15.67
C ASN A 25 13.98 11.73 14.47
N VAL A 26 13.55 11.14 13.35
CA VAL A 26 13.12 11.90 12.17
C VAL A 26 11.89 12.75 12.47
N PHE A 27 10.91 12.22 13.19
CA PHE A 27 9.73 13.00 13.58
C PHE A 27 10.07 14.13 14.55
N VAL A 28 10.91 13.87 15.55
CA VAL A 28 11.40 14.91 16.47
C VAL A 28 12.14 16.01 15.71
N ALA A 29 13.05 15.64 14.80
CA ALA A 29 13.80 16.58 13.98
C ALA A 29 12.88 17.37 13.03
N ALA A 30 11.92 16.71 12.38
CA ALA A 30 10.95 17.36 11.50
C ALA A 30 10.11 18.38 12.26
N LYS A 31 9.65 18.03 13.47
CA LYS A 31 8.93 18.97 14.34
C LYS A 31 9.80 20.17 14.72
N ALA A 32 11.03 19.93 15.18
CA ALA A 32 11.96 20.98 15.57
C ALA A 32 12.32 21.92 14.41
N ALA A 33 12.38 21.40 13.18
CA ALA A 33 12.63 22.16 11.97
C ALA A 33 11.39 22.91 11.43
N GLY A 34 10.21 22.74 12.03
CA GLY A 34 8.97 23.35 11.54
C GLY A 34 8.47 22.74 10.23
N CYS A 35 8.82 21.49 9.94
CA CYS A 35 8.30 20.78 8.77
C CYS A 35 6.78 20.64 8.87
N ARG A 36 6.08 21.00 7.79
CA ARG A 36 4.61 20.92 7.74
C ARG A 36 4.08 19.49 7.59
N ARG A 37 4.85 18.63 6.93
CA ARG A 37 4.44 17.26 6.63
C ARG A 37 5.62 16.29 6.56
N VAL A 38 5.39 15.05 6.97
CA VAL A 38 6.29 13.91 6.77
C VAL A 38 5.59 12.82 5.96
N ILE A 39 6.17 12.41 4.84
CA ILE A 39 5.75 11.19 4.12
C ILE A 39 6.53 10.01 4.67
N VAL A 40 5.84 9.01 5.21
CA VAL A 40 6.46 7.83 5.85
C VAL A 40 6.41 6.66 4.88
N ALA A 41 7.57 6.06 4.59
CA ALA A 41 7.65 4.78 3.89
C ALA A 41 7.31 3.64 4.86
N SER A 42 6.02 3.34 4.94
CA SER A 42 5.52 2.09 5.51
C SER A 42 5.66 0.97 4.46
N SER A 43 5.08 -0.19 4.73
CA SER A 43 5.19 -1.38 3.89
C SER A 43 3.87 -2.15 3.86
N ILE A 44 3.62 -2.88 2.77
CA ILE A 44 2.58 -3.92 2.75
C ILE A 44 2.76 -4.97 3.85
N HIS A 45 3.98 -5.12 4.39
CA HIS A 45 4.27 -6.01 5.52
C HIS A 45 3.57 -5.61 6.81
N ALA A 46 3.05 -4.37 6.93
CA ALA A 46 2.18 -3.99 8.04
C ALA A 46 0.87 -4.81 8.07
N VAL A 47 0.50 -5.42 6.94
CA VAL A 47 -0.72 -6.22 6.75
C VAL A 47 -0.47 -7.56 6.02
N SER A 48 0.77 -8.04 5.98
CA SER A 48 1.10 -9.28 5.24
C SER A 48 0.51 -10.55 5.86
N GLY A 49 0.14 -10.51 7.13
CA GLY A 49 -0.46 -11.62 7.87
C GLY A 49 -1.93 -11.91 7.53
N TYR A 50 -2.58 -11.07 6.72
CA TYR A 50 -3.92 -11.42 6.19
C TYR A 50 -3.84 -12.62 5.23
N PRO A 51 -4.86 -13.49 5.18
CA PRO A 51 -4.87 -14.64 4.26
C PRO A 51 -4.78 -14.24 2.77
N ALA A 52 -4.24 -15.15 1.95
CA ALA A 52 -4.29 -14.99 0.50
C ALA A 52 -5.76 -14.96 -0.01
N GLY A 53 -6.01 -14.23 -1.10
CA GLY A 53 -7.35 -14.09 -1.69
C GLY A 53 -8.26 -13.07 -0.97
N VAL A 54 -7.83 -12.50 0.15
CA VAL A 54 -8.52 -11.37 0.80
C VAL A 54 -7.94 -10.07 0.26
N GLN A 55 -8.79 -9.21 -0.28
CA GLN A 55 -8.39 -7.84 -0.60
C GLN A 55 -8.41 -6.99 0.68
N VAL A 56 -7.24 -6.53 1.12
CA VAL A 56 -7.10 -5.77 2.37
C VAL A 56 -7.41 -4.30 2.10
N LYS A 57 -8.31 -3.72 2.90
CA LYS A 57 -8.69 -2.31 2.81
C LYS A 57 -7.74 -1.43 3.64
N PRO A 58 -7.61 -0.13 3.31
CA PRO A 58 -6.69 0.77 4.02
C PRO A 58 -7.00 0.94 5.52
N ASP A 59 -8.26 0.78 5.92
CA ASP A 59 -8.76 0.91 7.30
C ASP A 59 -8.76 -0.40 8.09
N GLU A 60 -8.40 -1.52 7.46
CA GLU A 60 -8.21 -2.79 8.13
C GLU A 60 -7.10 -2.66 9.20
N PRO A 61 -7.27 -3.32 10.38
CA PRO A 61 -6.24 -3.36 11.40
C PRO A 61 -4.88 -3.81 10.86
N VAL A 62 -3.80 -3.38 11.53
CA VAL A 62 -2.47 -3.94 11.25
C VAL A 62 -2.46 -5.43 11.58
N ASN A 63 -1.80 -6.21 10.72
CA ASN A 63 -1.63 -7.65 10.90
C ASN A 63 -0.32 -8.08 10.23
N PRO A 64 0.83 -7.75 10.84
CA PRO A 64 2.13 -8.03 10.23
C PRO A 64 2.49 -9.51 10.31
N GLY A 65 3.06 -10.04 9.22
CA GLY A 65 3.56 -11.43 9.16
C GLY A 65 5.00 -11.60 9.65
N ASP A 66 5.72 -10.50 9.89
CA ASP A 66 7.14 -10.49 10.27
C ASP A 66 7.51 -9.25 11.13
N LEU A 67 8.71 -9.27 11.73
CA LEU A 67 9.19 -8.19 12.61
C LEU A 67 9.44 -6.88 11.85
N TYR A 68 9.80 -6.95 10.58
CA TYR A 68 9.91 -5.77 9.73
C TYR A 68 8.57 -5.05 9.62
N GLY A 69 7.49 -5.79 9.34
CA GLY A 69 6.12 -5.31 9.34
C GLY A 69 5.73 -4.68 10.68
N VAL A 70 6.06 -5.33 11.81
CA VAL A 70 5.85 -4.76 13.16
C VAL A 70 6.56 -3.40 13.30
N SER A 71 7.80 -3.28 12.83
CA SER A 71 8.54 -2.01 12.88
C SER A 71 7.89 -0.90 12.06
N LYS A 72 7.24 -1.25 10.93
CA LYS A 72 6.48 -0.29 10.12
C LYS A 72 5.16 0.09 10.78
N CYS A 73 4.49 -0.84 11.46
CA CYS A 73 3.32 -0.54 12.29
C CYS A 73 3.64 0.48 13.40
N PHE A 74 4.81 0.38 14.04
CA PHE A 74 5.27 1.42 14.98
C PHE A 74 5.36 2.79 14.29
N GLY A 75 5.96 2.84 13.10
CA GLY A 75 6.06 4.08 12.32
C GLY A 75 4.68 4.68 11.97
N GLU A 76 3.69 3.85 11.62
CA GLU A 76 2.31 4.29 11.35
C GLU A 76 1.64 4.86 12.62
N ALA A 77 1.77 4.18 13.75
CA ALA A 77 1.22 4.63 15.02
C ALA A 77 1.87 5.95 15.48
N LEU A 78 3.20 6.04 15.38
CA LEU A 78 3.94 7.26 15.70
C LEU A 78 3.55 8.40 14.77
N ALA A 79 3.41 8.16 13.46
CA ALA A 79 2.99 9.17 12.51
C ALA A 79 1.60 9.75 12.86
N ARG A 80 0.66 8.90 13.29
CA ARG A 80 -0.65 9.36 13.75
C ARG A 80 -0.55 10.23 15.00
N TYR A 81 0.25 9.80 15.97
CA TYR A 81 0.54 10.60 17.17
C TYR A 81 1.23 11.94 16.81
N MET A 82 2.11 11.95 15.82
CA MET A 82 2.75 13.20 15.42
C MET A 82 1.78 14.16 14.71
N ALA A 83 0.81 13.63 13.96
CA ALA A 83 -0.17 14.41 13.23
C ALA A 83 -1.30 14.96 14.09
N GLU A 84 -1.85 14.17 15.01
CA GLU A 84 -3.03 14.55 15.78
C GLU A 84 -2.68 15.48 16.96
N PRO A 85 -1.96 15.03 18.01
CA PRO A 85 -1.58 15.90 19.13
C PRO A 85 -0.38 16.81 18.84
N GLU A 86 0.64 16.35 18.12
CA GLU A 86 1.91 17.10 18.01
C GLU A 86 1.94 18.13 16.86
N GLY A 87 0.95 18.08 15.95
CA GLY A 87 0.73 19.08 14.90
C GLY A 87 1.61 18.93 13.64
N VAL A 88 2.29 17.81 13.45
CA VAL A 88 3.10 17.52 12.26
C VAL A 88 2.35 16.55 11.37
N ASN A 89 1.73 17.05 10.29
CA ASN A 89 0.94 16.21 9.39
C ASN A 89 1.79 15.04 8.86
N ALA A 90 1.19 13.86 8.72
CA ALA A 90 1.92 12.68 8.28
C ALA A 90 1.09 11.80 7.36
N ILE A 91 1.66 11.34 6.25
CA ILE A 91 1.00 10.36 5.36
C ILE A 91 1.88 9.13 5.28
N CYS A 92 1.31 7.98 5.61
CA CYS A 92 1.99 6.69 5.56
C CYS A 92 1.66 5.97 4.27
N LEU A 93 2.69 5.55 3.54
CA LEU A 93 2.54 4.77 2.31
C LEU A 93 2.94 3.34 2.62
N ARG A 94 1.98 2.41 2.59
CA ARG A 94 2.25 0.97 2.61
C ARG A 94 2.71 0.55 1.21
N ILE A 95 4.00 0.70 0.96
CA ILE A 95 4.60 0.51 -0.36
C ILE A 95 4.63 -0.98 -0.69
N GLY A 96 4.13 -1.32 -1.88
CA GLY A 96 4.16 -2.66 -2.46
C GLY A 96 5.56 -3.09 -2.93
N ALA A 97 5.59 -4.05 -3.86
CA ALA A 97 6.81 -4.47 -4.52
C ALA A 97 7.27 -3.38 -5.51
N PHE A 98 8.10 -2.47 -5.02
CA PHE A 98 8.67 -1.39 -5.79
C PHE A 98 9.74 -1.90 -6.75
N GLN A 99 9.41 -1.91 -8.03
CA GLN A 99 10.22 -2.57 -9.06
C GLN A 99 10.25 -1.74 -10.36
N PRO A 100 11.30 -1.91 -11.19
CA PRO A 100 11.32 -1.37 -12.54
C PRO A 100 10.22 -2.01 -13.39
N LEU A 101 9.67 -1.29 -14.37
CA LEU A 101 8.55 -1.78 -15.19
C LEU A 101 8.94 -3.05 -15.96
N GLU A 102 10.20 -3.14 -16.37
CA GLU A 102 10.80 -4.27 -17.06
C GLU A 102 10.72 -5.57 -16.25
N HIS A 103 10.61 -5.50 -14.91
CA HIS A 103 10.41 -6.69 -14.09
C HIS A 103 9.07 -7.37 -14.40
N ALA A 104 8.01 -6.59 -14.65
CA ALA A 104 6.70 -7.12 -15.02
C ALA A 104 6.72 -7.86 -16.36
N GLN A 105 7.72 -7.62 -17.21
CA GLN A 105 7.89 -8.28 -18.51
C GLN A 105 8.62 -9.63 -18.41
N GLY A 106 9.13 -9.98 -17.21
CA GLY A 106 9.89 -11.19 -16.96
C GLY A 106 9.03 -12.44 -16.67
N ASP A 107 9.73 -13.52 -16.33
CA ASP A 107 9.12 -14.81 -15.98
C ASP A 107 8.80 -14.93 -14.49
N ASP A 108 9.37 -14.06 -13.66
CA ASP A 108 9.08 -13.99 -12.24
C ASP A 108 7.75 -13.28 -12.03
N LEU A 109 6.74 -14.04 -11.60
CA LEU A 109 5.40 -13.52 -11.31
C LEU A 109 5.22 -13.18 -9.82
N THR A 110 6.29 -13.25 -9.04
CA THR A 110 6.26 -12.93 -7.61
C THR A 110 5.82 -11.48 -7.41
N ASN A 111 4.97 -11.25 -6.41
CA ASN A 111 4.44 -9.94 -6.06
C ASN A 111 3.63 -9.21 -7.15
N MET A 112 3.15 -9.91 -8.19
CA MET A 112 2.25 -9.33 -9.20
C MET A 112 1.03 -8.62 -8.57
N ASP A 113 0.51 -9.16 -7.47
CA ASP A 113 -0.63 -8.64 -6.73
C ASP A 113 -0.32 -7.39 -5.88
N ALA A 114 0.97 -7.07 -5.72
CA ALA A 114 1.48 -5.96 -4.93
C ALA A 114 2.46 -5.06 -5.71
N PHE A 115 2.62 -5.26 -7.02
CA PHE A 115 3.55 -4.50 -7.85
C PHE A 115 3.28 -2.99 -7.79
N VAL A 116 4.34 -2.20 -7.75
CA VAL A 116 4.29 -0.76 -7.97
C VAL A 116 5.48 -0.30 -8.79
N SER A 117 5.20 0.40 -9.88
CA SER A 117 6.24 0.95 -10.75
C SER A 117 6.89 2.18 -10.13
N HIS A 118 8.06 2.54 -10.66
CA HIS A 118 8.75 3.78 -10.31
C HIS A 118 7.89 5.02 -10.55
N ARG A 119 7.19 5.06 -11.69
CA ARG A 119 6.34 6.17 -12.10
C ARG A 119 5.15 6.34 -11.17
N ASP A 120 4.50 5.24 -10.84
CA ASP A 120 3.26 5.25 -10.06
C ASP A 120 3.53 5.59 -8.59
N LEU A 121 4.56 4.99 -7.97
CA LEU A 121 4.94 5.37 -6.60
C LEU A 121 5.35 6.84 -6.52
N HIS A 122 6.10 7.33 -7.50
CA HIS A 122 6.45 8.75 -7.58
C HIS A 122 5.21 9.64 -7.66
N GLN A 123 4.23 9.29 -8.51
CA GLN A 123 2.97 10.03 -8.60
C GLN A 123 2.28 10.06 -7.23
N LEU A 124 2.15 8.94 -6.53
CA LEU A 124 1.53 8.89 -5.20
C LEU A 124 2.25 9.81 -4.20
N ILE A 125 3.59 9.75 -4.16
CA ILE A 125 4.39 10.59 -3.27
C ILE A 125 4.15 12.07 -3.56
N VAL A 126 4.19 12.48 -4.83
CA VAL A 126 3.94 13.88 -5.23
C VAL A 126 2.54 14.32 -4.82
N ARG A 127 1.51 13.51 -5.10
CA ARG A 127 0.13 13.80 -4.66
C ARG A 127 0.01 13.96 -3.15
N CYS A 128 0.73 13.13 -2.39
CA CYS A 128 0.77 13.22 -0.94
C CYS A 128 1.60 14.42 -0.43
N ILE A 129 2.53 14.96 -1.21
CA ILE A 129 3.26 16.19 -0.84
C ILE A 129 2.39 17.42 -1.12
N ASP A 130 1.71 17.44 -2.27
CA ASP A 130 0.94 18.59 -2.75
C ASP A 130 -0.39 18.79 -2.01
N ASP A 131 -0.97 17.73 -1.43
CA ASP A 131 -2.17 17.89 -0.60
C ASP A 131 -1.84 18.73 0.66
N GLU A 132 -2.67 19.69 1.05
CA GLU A 132 -2.46 20.43 2.32
C GLU A 132 -3.59 20.21 3.33
N ARG A 133 -4.56 19.36 2.99
CA ARG A 133 -5.81 19.18 3.73
C ARG A 133 -5.71 18.06 4.76
N LEU A 134 -5.02 16.98 4.41
CA LEU A 134 -4.91 15.78 5.25
C LEU A 134 -3.93 16.00 6.39
N LYS A 135 -4.39 15.78 7.62
CA LYS A 135 -3.50 15.69 8.78
C LYS A 135 -2.81 14.34 8.85
N PHE A 136 -3.60 13.27 8.68
CA PHE A 136 -3.12 11.90 8.70
C PHE A 136 -3.85 11.06 7.66
N ALA A 137 -3.13 10.15 6.99
CA ALA A 137 -3.71 9.13 6.13
C ALA A 137 -2.75 7.93 5.97
N ILE A 138 -3.33 6.76 5.66
CA ILE A 138 -2.59 5.57 5.22
C ILE A 138 -3.07 5.24 3.80
N PHE A 139 -2.12 5.06 2.88
CA PHE A 139 -2.39 4.66 1.51
C PHE A 139 -1.61 3.41 1.15
N HIS A 140 -2.23 2.51 0.39
CA HIS A 140 -1.51 1.42 -0.27
C HIS A 140 -0.84 1.95 -1.55
N GLY A 141 0.48 1.79 -1.63
CA GLY A 141 1.29 2.23 -2.77
C GLY A 141 1.46 1.13 -3.80
N LEU A 142 0.39 0.86 -4.56
CA LEU A 142 0.35 -0.12 -5.66
C LEU A 142 0.12 0.58 -7.01
N SER A 143 0.62 -0.03 -8.08
CA SER A 143 0.20 0.29 -9.45
C SER A 143 -1.26 -0.16 -9.70
N ASP A 144 -1.82 0.11 -10.87
CA ASP A 144 -3.21 -0.21 -11.19
C ASP A 144 -3.44 -1.68 -11.56
N ASN A 145 -2.73 -2.60 -10.89
CA ASN A 145 -2.74 -4.03 -11.19
C ASN A 145 -4.17 -4.60 -11.20
N ALA A 146 -4.55 -5.32 -12.25
CA ALA A 146 -5.88 -5.92 -12.33
C ALA A 146 -6.18 -6.84 -11.14
N PHE A 147 -5.18 -7.57 -10.66
CA PHE A 147 -5.26 -8.52 -9.54
C PHE A 147 -4.62 -7.97 -8.26
N LYS A 148 -4.93 -6.73 -7.89
CA LYS A 148 -4.36 -6.08 -6.70
C LYS A 148 -4.90 -6.67 -5.39
N ARG A 149 -3.98 -7.11 -4.52
CA ARG A 149 -4.27 -7.59 -3.17
C ARG A 149 -4.69 -6.49 -2.20
N LEU A 150 -4.30 -5.25 -2.49
CA LEU A 150 -4.55 -4.11 -1.62
C LEU A 150 -5.43 -3.08 -2.33
N ASP A 151 -6.46 -2.62 -1.64
CA ASP A 151 -7.36 -1.59 -2.15
C ASP A 151 -6.68 -0.21 -2.13
N ILE A 152 -6.70 0.48 -3.26
CA ILE A 152 -6.11 1.82 -3.46
C ILE A 152 -7.15 2.93 -3.58
N SER A 153 -8.44 2.61 -3.39
CA SER A 153 -9.56 3.52 -3.66
C SER A 153 -9.48 4.81 -2.87
N ASN A 154 -9.05 4.76 -1.60
CA ASN A 154 -8.91 5.95 -0.76
C ASN A 154 -7.82 6.91 -1.26
N ALA A 155 -6.73 6.41 -1.85
CA ALA A 155 -5.68 7.24 -2.43
C ALA A 155 -6.19 7.94 -3.71
N ARG A 156 -7.00 7.24 -4.51
CA ARG A 156 -7.68 7.83 -5.67
C ARG A 156 -8.61 8.96 -5.24
N GLU A 157 -9.44 8.71 -4.24
CA GLU A 157 -10.43 9.67 -3.75
C GLU A 157 -9.80 10.88 -3.05
N LEU A 158 -8.88 10.65 -2.11
CA LEU A 158 -8.41 11.69 -1.19
C LEU A 158 -7.31 12.55 -1.80
N VAL A 159 -6.40 11.97 -2.59
CA VAL A 159 -5.23 12.68 -3.13
C VAL A 159 -5.15 12.63 -4.67
N GLY A 160 -6.15 12.07 -5.35
CA GLY A 160 -6.17 12.02 -6.81
C GLY A 160 -5.07 11.11 -7.37
N TYR A 161 -4.73 10.04 -6.65
CA TYR A 161 -3.82 9.02 -7.16
C TYR A 161 -4.44 8.33 -8.39
N ALA A 162 -3.69 8.22 -9.47
CA ALA A 162 -4.14 7.65 -10.74
C ALA A 162 -2.98 6.86 -11.37
N PRO A 163 -2.63 5.70 -10.78
CA PRO A 163 -1.56 4.85 -11.32
C PRO A 163 -1.93 4.37 -12.72
N MET A 164 -0.90 4.16 -13.53
CA MET A 164 -1.05 3.86 -14.95
C MET A 164 -0.53 2.48 -15.33
N ASP A 165 0.45 1.95 -14.60
CA ASP A 165 1.04 0.64 -14.88
C ASP A 165 0.18 -0.49 -14.31
N ASP A 166 0.29 -1.67 -14.90
CA ASP A 166 -0.39 -2.88 -14.46
C ASP A 166 0.49 -4.08 -14.81
N PHE A 167 0.90 -4.84 -13.79
CA PHE A 167 1.77 -5.99 -14.00
C PHE A 167 1.22 -6.98 -15.04
N THR A 168 -0.08 -7.27 -15.02
CA THR A 168 -0.68 -8.26 -15.92
C THR A 168 -0.62 -7.81 -17.38
N ARG A 169 -0.91 -6.52 -17.62
CA ARG A 169 -0.91 -5.92 -18.97
C ARG A 169 0.49 -5.78 -19.54
N GLU A 170 1.46 -5.49 -18.68
CA GLU A 170 2.86 -5.33 -19.07
C GLU A 170 3.55 -6.68 -19.33
N ASN A 171 3.06 -7.77 -18.72
CA ASN A 171 3.63 -9.09 -18.93
C ASN A 171 3.17 -9.72 -20.28
N PRO A 172 4.07 -10.00 -21.24
CA PRO A 172 3.68 -10.50 -22.56
C PRO A 172 2.97 -11.85 -22.54
N LYS A 173 3.24 -12.70 -21.53
CA LYS A 173 2.59 -14.01 -21.39
C LYS A 173 1.19 -13.87 -20.81
N LEU A 174 1.01 -12.99 -19.83
CA LEU A 174 -0.29 -12.79 -19.17
C LEU A 174 -1.24 -11.93 -20.02
N ALA A 175 -0.73 -10.92 -20.72
CA ALA A 175 -1.53 -10.06 -21.59
C ALA A 175 -2.26 -10.86 -22.67
N GLN A 176 -1.63 -11.92 -23.22
CA GLN A 176 -2.23 -12.80 -24.23
C GLN A 176 -3.42 -13.62 -23.70
N LEU A 177 -3.53 -13.79 -22.38
CA LEU A 177 -4.60 -14.56 -21.75
C LEU A 177 -5.87 -13.74 -21.52
N GLY A 178 -5.84 -12.41 -21.74
CA GLY A 178 -7.01 -11.54 -21.56
C GLY A 178 -7.62 -11.60 -20.16
N LEU A 179 -6.79 -11.85 -19.13
CA LEU A 179 -7.26 -12.13 -17.77
C LEU A 179 -8.05 -10.96 -17.18
N ASP A 180 -7.66 -9.74 -17.49
CA ASP A 180 -8.29 -8.52 -16.96
C ASP A 180 -9.71 -8.33 -17.51
N GLU A 181 -9.94 -8.66 -18.78
CA GLU A 181 -11.28 -8.61 -19.41
C GLU A 181 -12.21 -9.65 -18.79
N ASN A 182 -11.68 -10.83 -18.46
CA ASN A 182 -12.45 -11.90 -17.83
C ASN A 182 -12.86 -11.57 -16.39
N VAL A 183 -12.02 -10.86 -15.63
CA VAL A 183 -12.39 -10.37 -14.28
C VAL A 183 -13.51 -9.33 -14.39
N ILE A 184 -13.37 -8.35 -15.27
CA ILE A 184 -14.37 -7.30 -15.46
C ILE A 184 -15.71 -7.90 -15.90
N THR A 185 -15.71 -8.89 -16.79
CA THR A 185 -16.95 -9.53 -17.26
C THR A 185 -17.61 -10.38 -16.17
N HIS A 186 -16.87 -11.12 -15.34
CA HIS A 186 -17.46 -11.86 -14.22
C HIS A 186 -17.99 -10.95 -13.10
N SER A 187 -17.28 -9.85 -12.77
CA SER A 187 -17.77 -8.86 -11.81
C SER A 187 -18.97 -8.07 -12.33
N ALA A 188 -19.03 -7.76 -13.64
CA ALA A 188 -20.19 -7.10 -14.25
C ALA A 188 -21.42 -8.02 -14.38
N VAL A 189 -21.22 -9.34 -14.42
CA VAL A 189 -22.31 -10.34 -14.44
C VAL A 189 -22.82 -10.65 -13.02
N ALA A 190 -22.06 -10.33 -11.97
CA ALA A 190 -22.47 -10.52 -10.58
C ALA A 190 -23.66 -9.63 -10.13
N ASP A 191 -24.03 -8.60 -10.90
CA ASP A 191 -25.20 -7.75 -10.63
C ASP A 191 -26.51 -8.22 -11.31
N ARG A 192 -26.53 -9.40 -11.93
CA ARG A 192 -27.76 -10.03 -12.43
C ARG A 192 -27.81 -11.53 -12.15
N ASN A 193 -27.85 -11.90 -10.88
CA ASN A 193 -28.41 -13.19 -10.49
C ASN A 193 -29.37 -13.01 -9.32
N SER A 194 -30.66 -13.03 -9.64
CA SER A 194 -31.76 -13.27 -8.70
C SER A 194 -31.49 -14.57 -7.94
N SER A 195 -31.28 -14.48 -6.63
CA SER A 195 -31.03 -15.63 -5.78
C SER A 195 -32.24 -16.59 -5.78
N GLY A 196 -31.97 -17.85 -6.11
CA GLY A 196 -32.93 -18.96 -6.06
C GLY A 196 -33.21 -19.45 -4.63
N LEU A 197 -33.51 -18.53 -3.71
CA LEU A 197 -33.82 -18.82 -2.31
C LEU A 197 -35.10 -18.07 -1.94
N ASN A 198 -36.23 -18.57 -2.45
CA ASN A 198 -37.58 -18.26 -1.95
C ASN A 198 -38.55 -19.40 -2.30
N SER A 199 -38.17 -20.64 -1.98
CA SER A 199 -39.06 -21.80 -2.16
C SER A 199 -39.12 -22.75 -0.96
N GLU A 200 -38.79 -22.30 0.25
CA GLU A 200 -39.04 -23.10 1.46
C GLU A 200 -39.43 -22.23 2.66
N LEU A 201 -40.63 -21.65 2.60
CA LEU A 201 -41.49 -21.42 3.77
C LEU A 201 -42.96 -21.47 3.27
N LYS A 202 -43.57 -22.65 3.36
CA LYS A 202 -45.02 -22.85 3.38
C LYS A 202 -45.37 -23.57 4.67
#